data_AF-A0A957X424-F1
#
_entry.id   AF-A0A957X424-F1
#
_cell.length_a   1.000
_cell.length_b   1.000
_cell.length_c   1.000
_cell.angle_alpha   90.00
_cell.angle_beta   90.00
_cell.angle_gamma   90.00
#
_symmetry.space_group_name_H-M   'P 1'
#
loop_
_entity.id
_entity.type
_entity.pdbx_description
1 polymer ?
#
loop_
_entity_poly.entity_id
_entity_poly.type
_entity_poly.pdbx_seq_one_letter_code
_entity_poly.pdbx_strand_id
1 'polypeptide(L)'
;IEFHDRFTVSTAIRVGRKLDEYEPMWFETPVRTHDLAGHVEVARNVQTPVVLGEGFNELRQFADLLAYRVIDIVQPEPQTLGPSRALKAFGIAQAYDALVACHQAQSPFCTAMNAHLHASIPNFLIHENFDDSLEPWTWDLLQGTPRVENGYITVPDRPGWGVEFNQAEAAKHPYGETNFLRLFEEGWETRRPG
;
A
#
# COMPACT_ATOMS: atom_id res chain seq x y z
N ILE A 1 -6.53 -9.55 2.76
CA ILE A 1 -5.90 -10.66 2.01
C ILE A 1 -5.45 -10.12 0.67
N GLU A 2 -4.18 -10.32 0.33
CA GLU A 2 -3.55 -9.84 -0.90
C GLU A 2 -3.75 -10.83 -2.07
N PHE A 3 -4.36 -10.41 -3.17
CA PHE A 3 -4.55 -11.23 -4.37
C PHE A 3 -3.54 -10.88 -5.48
N HIS A 4 -3.15 -9.61 -5.58
CA HIS A 4 -2.07 -9.04 -6.37
C HIS A 4 -2.21 -9.24 -7.88
N ASP A 5 -3.35 -8.83 -8.44
CA ASP A 5 -3.60 -8.90 -9.89
C ASP A 5 -3.65 -10.35 -10.46
N ARG A 6 -3.69 -11.39 -9.61
CA ARG A 6 -3.42 -12.77 -10.06
C ARG A 6 -4.63 -13.50 -10.64
N PHE A 7 -5.86 -13.12 -10.27
CA PHE A 7 -7.03 -13.91 -10.62
C PHE A 7 -7.83 -13.34 -11.80
N THR A 8 -8.55 -14.22 -12.48
CA THR A 8 -9.72 -13.84 -13.28
C THR A 8 -10.89 -13.51 -12.36
N VAL A 9 -11.86 -12.73 -12.83
CA VAL A 9 -13.08 -12.37 -12.07
C VAL A 9 -13.77 -13.60 -11.47
N SER A 10 -14.00 -14.64 -12.28
CA SER A 10 -14.66 -15.87 -11.81
C SER A 10 -13.86 -16.60 -10.72
N THR A 11 -12.52 -16.57 -10.81
CA THR A 11 -11.66 -17.19 -9.80
C THR A 11 -11.64 -16.37 -8.53
N ALA A 12 -11.53 -15.04 -8.63
CA ALA A 12 -11.55 -14.13 -7.50
C ALA A 12 -12.87 -14.27 -6.71
N ILE A 13 -14.03 -14.31 -7.38
CA ILE A 13 -15.33 -14.53 -6.72
C ILE A 13 -15.38 -15.90 -6.03
N ARG A 14 -14.89 -16.95 -6.69
CA ARG A 14 -14.90 -18.32 -6.12
C ARG A 14 -14.02 -18.43 -4.88
N VAL A 15 -12.85 -17.79 -4.90
CA VAL A 15 -11.93 -17.75 -3.75
C VAL A 15 -12.50 -16.85 -2.65
N GLY A 16 -12.96 -15.65 -3.01
CA GLY A 16 -13.54 -14.69 -2.06
C GLY A 16 -14.71 -15.26 -1.28
N ARG A 17 -15.67 -15.92 -1.94
CA ARG A 17 -16.79 -16.58 -1.25
C ARG A 17 -16.40 -17.69 -0.28
N LYS A 18 -15.26 -18.33 -0.51
CA LYS A 18 -14.71 -19.33 0.43
C LYS A 18 -13.99 -18.66 1.60
N LEU A 19 -13.47 -17.45 1.39
CA LEU A 19 -12.76 -16.70 2.42
C LEU A 19 -13.69 -15.80 3.26
N ASP A 20 -14.89 -15.49 2.76
CA ASP A 20 -15.88 -14.66 3.46
C ASP A 20 -16.21 -15.19 4.86
N GLU A 21 -16.19 -16.52 5.08
CA GLU A 21 -16.46 -17.12 6.40
C GLU A 21 -15.43 -16.74 7.49
N TYR A 22 -14.25 -16.27 7.08
CA TYR A 22 -13.18 -15.83 8.01
C TYR A 22 -13.21 -14.32 8.28
N GLU A 23 -14.19 -13.62 7.71
CA GLU A 23 -14.39 -12.17 7.83
C GLU A 23 -13.09 -11.36 7.66
N PRO A 24 -12.31 -11.53 6.56
CA PRO A 24 -11.12 -10.73 6.34
C PRO A 24 -11.48 -9.25 6.29
N MET A 25 -10.55 -8.38 6.71
CA MET A 25 -10.75 -6.94 6.63
C MET A 25 -11.01 -6.46 5.19
N TRP A 26 -10.31 -7.07 4.22
CA TRP A 26 -10.52 -6.83 2.78
C TRP A 26 -9.93 -7.93 1.89
N PHE A 27 -10.32 -7.89 0.61
CA PHE A 27 -9.62 -8.48 -0.53
C PHE A 27 -8.97 -7.40 -1.38
N GLU A 28 -7.66 -7.46 -1.51
CA GLU A 28 -6.86 -6.45 -2.19
C GLU A 28 -6.55 -6.86 -3.61
N THR A 29 -6.80 -5.94 -4.54
CA THR A 29 -6.44 -6.05 -5.96
C THR A 29 -6.79 -7.45 -6.54
N PRO A 30 -8.08 -7.89 -6.45
CA PRO A 30 -8.49 -9.26 -6.78
C PRO A 30 -8.27 -9.68 -8.24
N VAL A 31 -8.33 -8.73 -9.17
CA VAL A 31 -8.12 -8.96 -10.61
C VAL A 31 -7.14 -7.93 -11.16
N ARG A 32 -6.86 -7.92 -12.46
CA ARG A 32 -5.91 -6.96 -13.05
C ARG A 32 -6.29 -5.52 -12.75
N THR A 33 -5.33 -4.71 -12.29
CA THR A 33 -5.54 -3.31 -11.85
C THR A 33 -6.23 -2.44 -12.90
N HIS A 34 -5.98 -2.69 -14.20
CA HIS A 34 -6.62 -1.94 -15.29
C HIS A 34 -8.09 -2.35 -15.55
N ASP A 35 -8.53 -3.50 -15.04
CA ASP A 35 -9.90 -4.00 -15.17
C ASP A 35 -10.77 -3.53 -14.00
N LEU A 36 -11.15 -2.26 -14.04
CA LEU A 36 -12.00 -1.67 -13.02
C LEU A 36 -13.39 -2.32 -12.96
N ALA A 37 -13.95 -2.69 -14.12
CA ALA A 37 -15.26 -3.36 -14.18
C ALA A 37 -15.21 -4.74 -13.51
N GLY A 38 -14.12 -5.49 -13.72
CA GLY A 38 -13.88 -6.76 -13.04
C GLY A 38 -13.79 -6.62 -11.52
N HIS A 39 -13.10 -5.60 -11.01
CA HIS A 39 -13.07 -5.32 -9.57
C HIS A 39 -14.47 -5.05 -9.00
N VAL A 40 -15.27 -4.24 -9.69
CA VAL A 40 -16.66 -3.94 -9.32
C VAL A 40 -17.53 -5.20 -9.35
N GLU A 41 -17.32 -6.08 -10.34
CA GLU A 41 -18.03 -7.36 -10.41
C GLU A 41 -17.67 -8.27 -9.23
N VAL A 42 -16.40 -8.36 -8.86
CA VAL A 42 -15.96 -9.11 -7.67
C VAL A 42 -16.61 -8.53 -6.42
N ALA A 43 -16.48 -7.21 -6.19
CA ALA A 43 -17.00 -6.53 -5.00
C ALA A 43 -18.51 -6.74 -4.79
N ARG A 44 -19.29 -6.83 -5.88
CA ARG A 44 -20.75 -7.11 -5.82
C ARG A 44 -21.09 -8.56 -5.47
N ASN A 45 -20.14 -9.48 -5.54
CA ASN A 45 -20.38 -10.93 -5.48
C ASN A 45 -19.73 -11.63 -4.27
N VAL A 46 -19.02 -10.88 -3.43
CA VAL A 46 -18.40 -11.32 -2.17
C VAL A 46 -18.91 -10.45 -1.03
N GLN A 47 -18.79 -10.93 0.21
CA GLN A 47 -19.20 -10.16 1.39
C GLN A 47 -18.08 -9.27 1.93
N THR A 48 -16.85 -9.77 1.85
CA THR A 48 -15.64 -9.04 2.26
C THR A 48 -15.40 -7.81 1.38
N PRO A 49 -15.06 -6.64 1.96
CA PRO A 49 -14.74 -5.45 1.18
C PRO A 49 -13.62 -5.69 0.16
N VAL A 50 -13.74 -5.10 -1.03
CA VAL A 50 -12.67 -5.09 -2.03
C VAL A 50 -11.94 -3.76 -1.96
N VAL A 51 -10.61 -3.78 -2.03
CA VAL A 51 -9.77 -2.59 -2.04
C VAL A 51 -8.87 -2.57 -3.28
N LEU A 52 -8.56 -1.36 -3.73
CA LEU A 52 -7.74 -1.09 -4.90
C LEU A 52 -7.14 0.32 -4.79
N GLY A 53 -5.98 0.52 -5.42
CA GLY A 53 -5.45 1.87 -5.64
C GLY A 53 -3.93 1.93 -5.77
N GLU A 54 -3.21 0.87 -5.41
CA GLU A 54 -1.73 0.85 -5.37
C GLU A 54 -1.11 1.20 -6.73
N GLY A 55 -1.73 0.73 -7.81
CA GLY A 55 -1.28 0.95 -9.18
C GLY A 55 -1.85 2.19 -9.87
N PHE A 56 -2.61 3.03 -9.16
CA PHE A 56 -3.20 4.24 -9.75
C PHE A 56 -2.19 5.40 -9.72
N ASN A 57 -2.03 6.06 -10.86
CA ASN A 57 -1.11 7.18 -11.07
C ASN A 57 -1.82 8.48 -11.47
N GLU A 58 -3.14 8.46 -11.64
CA GLU A 58 -3.97 9.61 -11.98
C GLU A 58 -5.15 9.76 -11.01
N LEU A 59 -5.48 11.01 -10.65
CA LEU A 59 -6.61 11.32 -9.74
C LEU A 59 -7.95 10.80 -10.26
N ARG A 60 -8.13 10.79 -11.59
CA ARG A 60 -9.37 10.34 -12.23
C ARG A 60 -9.65 8.86 -11.95
N GLN A 61 -8.63 8.02 -11.81
CA GLN A 61 -8.82 6.60 -11.54
C GLN A 61 -9.52 6.36 -10.20
N PHE A 62 -9.20 7.16 -9.18
CA PHE A 62 -9.88 7.11 -7.88
C PHE A 62 -11.35 7.56 -8.00
N ALA A 63 -11.62 8.63 -8.74
CA ALA A 63 -12.99 9.11 -8.97
C ALA A 63 -13.83 8.09 -9.75
N ASP A 64 -13.26 7.52 -10.83
CA ASP A 64 -13.91 6.50 -11.65
C ASP A 64 -14.19 5.22 -10.83
N LEU A 65 -13.26 4.80 -9.96
CA LEU A 65 -13.45 3.66 -9.04
C LEU A 65 -14.62 3.90 -8.07
N LEU A 66 -14.61 5.02 -7.37
CA LEU A 66 -15.58 5.33 -6.32
C LEU A 66 -16.98 5.64 -6.89
N ALA A 67 -17.07 6.06 -8.15
CA ALA A 67 -18.34 6.30 -8.84
C ALA A 67 -19.28 5.10 -8.86
N TYR A 68 -18.75 3.87 -8.78
CA TYR A 68 -19.56 2.65 -8.75
C TYR A 68 -20.26 2.39 -7.41
N ARG A 69 -19.86 3.08 -6.33
CA ARG A 69 -20.46 2.99 -4.98
C ARG A 69 -20.52 1.56 -4.42
N VAL A 70 -19.49 0.76 -4.70
CA VAL A 70 -19.34 -0.62 -4.15
C VAL A 70 -17.97 -0.89 -3.54
N ILE A 71 -17.00 0.01 -3.74
CA ILE A 71 -15.68 -0.02 -3.12
C ILE A 71 -15.55 1.31 -2.38
N ASP A 72 -15.23 1.24 -1.11
CA ASP A 72 -15.23 2.35 -0.15
C ASP A 72 -13.94 2.44 0.68
N ILE A 73 -12.89 1.72 0.25
CA ILE A 73 -11.54 1.85 0.78
C ILE A 73 -10.58 1.90 -0.42
N VAL A 74 -9.72 2.93 -0.46
CA VAL A 74 -8.73 3.12 -1.53
C VAL A 74 -7.31 3.08 -0.99
N GLN A 75 -6.39 2.59 -1.82
CA GLN A 75 -5.00 2.38 -1.45
C GLN A 75 -4.01 3.15 -2.33
N PRO A 76 -4.09 4.49 -2.39
CA PRO A 76 -3.14 5.29 -3.13
C PRO A 76 -1.69 5.01 -2.69
N GLU A 77 -0.75 5.07 -3.63
CA GLU A 77 0.70 4.99 -3.39
C GLU A 77 1.32 6.40 -3.47
N PRO A 78 1.52 7.10 -2.35
CA PRO A 78 1.91 8.51 -2.36
C PRO A 78 3.31 8.74 -2.90
N GLN A 79 4.21 7.74 -2.83
CA GLN A 79 5.57 7.87 -3.36
C GLN A 79 5.57 7.96 -4.89
N THR A 80 4.69 7.19 -5.54
CA THR A 80 4.51 7.21 -7.00
C THR A 80 3.63 8.36 -7.46
N LEU A 81 2.49 8.58 -6.79
CA LEU A 81 1.52 9.61 -7.16
C LEU A 81 2.01 11.03 -6.86
N GLY A 82 2.87 11.16 -5.84
CA GLY A 82 3.33 12.40 -5.23
C GLY A 82 2.40 12.86 -4.09
N PRO A 83 2.94 13.35 -2.96
CA PRO A 83 2.16 13.63 -1.75
C PRO A 83 1.04 14.65 -1.96
N SER A 84 1.28 15.70 -2.74
CA SER A 84 0.27 16.72 -3.04
C SER A 84 -0.89 16.18 -3.88
N ARG A 85 -0.66 15.19 -4.74
CA ARG A 85 -1.74 14.52 -5.49
C ARG A 85 -2.41 13.46 -4.63
N ALA A 86 -1.66 12.75 -3.79
CA ALA A 86 -2.23 11.82 -2.81
C ALA A 86 -3.28 12.52 -1.92
N LEU A 87 -2.97 13.69 -1.35
CA LEU A 87 -3.96 14.48 -0.58
C LEU A 87 -5.24 14.80 -1.38
N LYS A 88 -5.12 15.05 -2.69
CA LYS A 88 -6.30 15.26 -3.56
C LYS A 88 -7.08 13.97 -3.77
N ALA A 89 -6.39 12.83 -3.93
CA ALA A 89 -7.04 11.51 -4.00
C ALA A 89 -7.76 11.19 -2.68
N PHE A 90 -7.20 11.54 -1.53
CA PHE A 90 -7.85 11.35 -0.23
C PHE A 90 -9.11 12.21 -0.11
N GLY A 91 -9.07 13.46 -0.59
CA GLY A 91 -10.24 14.33 -0.67
C GLY A 91 -11.32 13.80 -1.61
N ILE A 92 -10.94 13.18 -2.73
CA ILE A 92 -11.88 12.46 -3.60
C ILE A 92 -12.51 11.29 -2.84
N ALA A 93 -11.71 10.47 -2.14
CA ALA A 93 -12.22 9.39 -1.31
C ALA A 93 -13.21 9.89 -0.24
N GLN A 94 -12.84 10.96 0.46
CA GLN A 94 -13.69 11.59 1.48
C GLN A 94 -15.04 12.04 0.90
N ALA A 95 -15.08 12.59 -0.32
CA ALA A 95 -16.33 13.00 -0.98
C ALA A 95 -17.28 11.84 -1.30
N TYR A 96 -16.77 10.61 -1.25
CA TYR A 96 -17.53 9.37 -1.46
C TYR A 96 -17.76 8.58 -0.17
N ASP A 97 -17.46 9.17 0.99
CA ASP A 97 -17.48 8.51 2.31
C ASP A 97 -16.53 7.30 2.38
N ALA A 98 -15.49 7.28 1.53
CA ALA A 98 -14.50 6.22 1.46
C ALA A 98 -13.29 6.51 2.36
N LEU A 99 -12.72 5.43 2.89
CA LEU A 99 -11.52 5.46 3.72
C LEU A 99 -10.24 5.30 2.89
N VAL A 100 -9.13 5.72 3.48
CA VAL A 100 -7.79 5.66 2.88
C VAL A 100 -6.89 4.76 3.72
N ALA A 101 -6.27 3.79 3.05
CA ALA A 101 -5.18 2.98 3.58
C ALA A 101 -4.04 3.03 2.56
N CYS A 102 -3.14 4.01 2.67
CA CYS A 102 -2.08 4.16 1.66
C CYS A 102 -1.24 2.89 1.56
N HIS A 103 -0.97 2.47 0.33
CA HIS A 103 -0.03 1.40 0.04
C HIS A 103 1.38 1.84 0.44
N GLN A 104 2.16 0.90 0.99
CA GLN A 104 3.53 1.06 1.44
C GLN A 104 4.28 -0.26 1.33
N ALA A 105 4.78 -0.60 0.14
CA ALA A 105 5.72 -1.72 -0.05
C ALA A 105 7.15 -1.25 -0.37
N GLN A 106 7.47 0.01 -0.05
CA GLN A 106 8.69 0.70 -0.49
C GLN A 106 9.68 0.93 0.67
N SER A 107 10.44 2.01 0.57
CA SER A 107 11.42 2.45 1.57
C SER A 107 10.74 2.93 2.87
N PRO A 108 11.46 2.89 4.02
CA PRO A 108 11.03 3.52 5.28
C PRO A 108 10.68 5.02 5.15
N PHE A 109 11.16 5.67 4.09
CA PHE A 109 10.74 7.04 3.75
C PHE A 109 9.23 7.13 3.47
N CYS A 110 8.67 6.11 2.83
CA CYS A 110 7.23 6.02 2.56
C CYS A 110 6.44 5.96 3.88
N THR A 111 6.92 5.22 4.88
CA THR A 111 6.35 5.17 6.23
C THR A 111 6.26 6.55 6.87
N ALA A 112 7.37 7.30 6.90
CA ALA A 112 7.40 8.63 7.48
C ALA A 112 6.45 9.60 6.73
N MET A 113 6.47 9.56 5.39
CA MET A 113 5.58 10.37 4.56
C MET A 113 4.10 10.03 4.82
N ASN A 114 3.75 8.74 4.79
CA ASN A 114 2.39 8.27 5.01
C ASN A 114 1.91 8.60 6.43
N ALA A 115 2.79 8.58 7.45
CA ALA A 115 2.42 8.95 8.81
C ALA A 115 1.93 10.41 8.89
N HIS A 116 2.66 11.33 8.27
CA HIS A 116 2.24 12.74 8.18
C HIS A 116 0.97 12.93 7.34
N LEU A 117 0.89 12.25 6.20
CA LEU A 117 -0.27 12.33 5.30
C LEU A 117 -1.54 11.82 5.99
N HIS A 118 -1.49 10.65 6.62
CA HIS A 118 -2.61 10.06 7.36
C HIS A 118 -3.04 10.92 8.55
N ALA A 119 -2.10 11.52 9.28
CA ALA A 119 -2.42 12.42 10.38
C ALA A 119 -3.12 13.72 9.95
N SER A 120 -3.08 14.05 8.65
CA SER A 120 -3.67 15.28 8.09
C SER A 120 -5.09 15.12 7.56
N ILE A 121 -5.65 13.91 7.60
CA ILE A 121 -6.98 13.60 7.04
C ILE A 121 -7.90 12.91 8.06
N PRO A 122 -9.24 13.06 7.93
CA PRO A 122 -10.18 12.42 8.85
C PRO A 122 -10.59 11.01 8.43
N ASN A 123 -10.36 10.60 7.18
CA ASN A 123 -10.79 9.31 6.62
C ASN A 123 -9.64 8.29 6.51
N PHE A 124 -8.65 8.37 7.40
CA PHE A 124 -7.61 7.36 7.53
C PHE A 124 -8.15 6.08 8.16
N LEU A 125 -7.76 4.92 7.61
CA LEU A 125 -8.15 3.60 8.12
C LEU A 125 -7.00 2.88 8.84
N ILE A 126 -5.92 2.59 8.12
CA ILE A 126 -4.78 1.82 8.62
C ILE A 126 -3.51 2.13 7.82
N HIS A 127 -2.36 1.98 8.46
CA HIS A 127 -1.05 2.24 7.89
C HIS A 127 -0.37 0.91 7.56
N GLU A 128 -0.12 0.63 6.29
CA GLU A 128 0.67 -0.53 5.87
C GLU A 128 2.15 -0.34 6.22
N ASN A 129 2.80 -1.35 6.81
CA ASN A 129 4.22 -1.27 7.15
C ASN A 129 4.95 -2.60 7.06
N PHE A 130 6.14 -2.58 6.46
CA PHE A 130 7.04 -3.74 6.34
C PHE A 130 8.46 -3.45 6.81
N ASP A 131 8.72 -2.31 7.45
CA ASP A 131 10.09 -1.82 7.66
C ASP A 131 10.94 -2.76 8.53
N ASP A 132 10.32 -3.42 9.52
CA ASP A 132 11.01 -4.42 10.36
C ASP A 132 11.39 -5.70 9.59
N SER A 133 10.86 -5.91 8.38
CA SER A 133 11.28 -7.01 7.47
C SER A 133 12.43 -6.62 6.54
N LEU A 134 12.91 -5.38 6.60
CA LEU A 134 14.05 -4.91 5.81
C LEU A 134 15.38 -5.28 6.46
N GLU A 135 16.46 -5.15 5.69
CA GLU A 135 17.81 -5.32 6.22
C GLU A 135 18.11 -4.31 7.34
N PRO A 136 18.80 -4.69 8.42
CA PRO A 136 19.01 -3.81 9.58
C PRO A 136 19.64 -2.46 9.26
N TRP A 137 20.50 -2.38 8.24
CA TRP A 137 21.17 -1.14 7.83
C TRP A 137 20.21 -0.08 7.25
N THR A 138 18.99 -0.47 6.87
CA THR A 138 17.99 0.48 6.36
C THR A 138 17.55 1.50 7.40
N TRP A 139 17.65 1.18 8.70
CA TRP A 139 17.39 2.12 9.78
C TRP A 139 18.48 3.19 9.93
N ASP A 140 19.72 2.85 9.57
CA ASP A 140 20.84 3.80 9.53
C ASP A 140 20.80 4.69 8.28
N LEU A 141 20.14 4.22 7.21
CA LEU A 141 19.94 4.94 5.95
C LEU A 141 18.96 6.10 6.08
N LEU A 142 17.87 5.92 6.83
CA LEU A 142 16.81 6.92 7.05
C LEU A 142 16.55 7.08 8.55
N GLN A 143 17.35 7.93 9.17
CA GLN A 143 17.33 8.16 10.60
C GLN A 143 16.07 8.95 10.99
N GLY A 144 15.45 8.57 12.10
CA GLY A 144 14.22 9.20 12.59
C GLY A 144 12.93 8.62 12.00
N THR A 145 13.02 7.59 11.13
CA THR A 145 11.83 6.86 10.68
C THR A 145 11.08 6.33 11.91
N PRO A 146 9.77 6.59 12.02
CA PRO A 146 9.00 6.10 13.15
C PRO A 146 8.86 4.58 13.08
N ARG A 147 8.90 3.92 14.24
CA ARG A 147 8.74 2.47 14.35
C ARG A 147 7.34 2.12 14.80
N VAL A 148 6.93 0.89 14.47
CA VAL A 148 5.68 0.32 15.00
C VAL A 148 5.91 -0.04 16.47
N GLU A 149 5.19 0.63 17.37
CA GLU A 149 5.18 0.37 18.80
C GLU A 149 3.77 0.01 19.24
N ASN A 150 3.59 -1.21 19.77
CA ASN A 150 2.28 -1.73 20.19
C ASN A 150 1.19 -1.67 19.10
N GLY A 151 1.58 -1.82 17.84
CA GLY A 151 0.67 -1.77 16.68
C GLY A 151 0.38 -0.36 16.15
N TYR A 152 1.07 0.67 16.63
CA TYR A 152 0.88 2.06 16.20
C TYR A 152 2.19 2.70 15.75
N ILE A 153 2.08 3.67 14.85
CA ILE A 153 3.20 4.52 14.41
C ILE A 153 2.97 5.92 14.97
N THR A 154 3.97 6.44 15.68
CA THR A 154 3.94 7.84 16.15
C THR A 154 4.34 8.75 14.99
N VAL A 155 3.54 9.79 14.75
CA VAL A 155 3.86 10.80 13.72
C VAL A 155 5.12 11.56 14.16
N PRO A 156 6.16 11.65 13.31
CA PRO A 156 7.36 12.41 13.63
C PRO A 156 7.04 13.90 13.91
N ASP A 157 7.79 14.52 14.82
CA ASP A 157 7.61 15.92 15.26
C ASP A 157 8.70 16.88 14.76
N ARG A 158 9.73 16.36 14.08
CA ARG A 158 10.80 17.15 13.44
C ARG A 158 10.31 17.78 12.13
N PRO A 159 10.90 18.92 11.69
CA PRO A 159 10.53 19.57 10.43
C PRO A 159 10.62 18.65 9.20
N GLY A 160 9.81 18.93 8.18
CA GLY A 160 9.76 18.15 6.95
C GLY A 160 9.00 16.83 7.17
N TRP A 161 9.60 15.72 6.73
CA TRP A 161 9.07 14.36 6.95
C TRP A 161 9.59 13.71 8.25
N GLY A 162 10.31 14.49 9.08
CA GLY A 162 10.88 14.02 10.33
C GLY A 162 12.05 13.04 10.22
N VAL A 163 12.54 12.77 9.01
CA VAL A 163 13.63 11.83 8.73
C VAL A 163 14.83 12.50 8.08
N GLU A 164 16.01 11.90 8.26
CA GLU A 164 17.29 12.36 7.73
C GLU A 164 17.96 11.27 6.91
N PHE A 165 18.31 11.60 5.66
CA PHE A 165 18.93 10.65 4.74
C PHE A 165 20.45 10.60 4.93
N ASN A 166 20.95 9.43 5.30
CA ASN A 166 22.37 9.19 5.50
C ASN A 166 23.04 8.77 4.19
N GLN A 167 23.60 9.74 3.46
CA GLN A 167 24.29 9.50 2.20
C GLN A 167 25.52 8.58 2.35
N ALA A 168 26.21 8.66 3.49
CA ALA A 168 27.39 7.83 3.73
C ALA A 168 27.02 6.36 3.93
N GLU A 169 25.86 6.08 4.55
CA GLU A 169 25.33 4.71 4.63
C GLU A 169 24.83 4.25 3.26
N ALA A 170 24.09 5.08 2.53
CA ALA A 170 23.62 4.77 1.17
C ALA A 170 24.76 4.34 0.24
N ALA A 171 25.92 5.02 0.32
CA ALA A 171 27.08 4.72 -0.50
C ALA A 171 27.69 3.32 -0.25
N LYS A 172 27.41 2.70 0.91
CA LYS A 172 27.86 1.34 1.22
C LYS A 172 27.01 0.26 0.55
N HIS A 173 25.78 0.61 0.15
CA HIS A 173 24.77 -0.32 -0.39
C HIS A 173 24.31 0.11 -1.79
N PRO A 174 25.22 0.18 -2.78
CA PRO A 174 24.83 0.55 -4.13
C PRO A 174 23.87 -0.49 -4.72
N TYR A 175 22.96 -0.03 -5.58
CA TYR A 175 22.16 -0.97 -6.39
C TYR A 175 23.10 -1.79 -7.28
N GLY A 176 22.90 -3.10 -7.31
CA GLY A 176 23.74 -4.05 -8.03
C GLY A 176 22.89 -5.03 -8.83
N GLU A 177 23.47 -5.66 -9.85
CA GLU A 177 22.76 -6.57 -10.76
C GLU A 177 22.13 -7.78 -10.05
N THR A 178 22.63 -8.14 -8.86
CA THR A 178 22.13 -9.25 -8.05
C THR A 178 21.15 -8.81 -6.95
N ASN A 179 20.88 -7.50 -6.81
CA ASN A 179 20.03 -6.93 -5.76
C ASN A 179 18.57 -6.81 -6.25
N PHE A 180 17.97 -7.93 -6.67
CA PHE A 180 16.56 -8.03 -7.06
C PHE A 180 15.87 -9.18 -6.34
N LEU A 181 14.54 -9.09 -6.21
CA LEU A 181 13.73 -10.18 -5.65
C LEU A 181 13.61 -11.30 -6.68
N ARG A 182 14.19 -12.45 -6.38
CA ARG A 182 14.21 -13.63 -7.25
C ARG A 182 12.91 -14.44 -7.15
N LEU A 183 11.73 -13.78 -7.20
CA LEU A 183 10.41 -14.35 -6.85
C LEU A 183 10.01 -15.65 -7.59
N PHE A 184 10.74 -16.01 -8.66
CA PHE A 184 10.47 -17.18 -9.49
C PHE A 184 11.66 -18.15 -9.60
N GLU A 185 12.69 -17.98 -8.76
CA GLU A 185 13.85 -18.87 -8.68
C GLU A 185 13.77 -19.76 -7.44
N GLU A 186 14.45 -20.91 -7.45
CA GLU A 186 14.54 -21.79 -6.27
C GLU A 186 15.28 -21.06 -5.13
N GLY A 187 14.75 -21.16 -3.90
CA GLY A 187 15.33 -20.50 -2.72
C GLY A 187 14.93 -19.04 -2.55
N TRP A 188 14.03 -18.50 -3.39
CA TRP A 188 13.52 -17.12 -3.29
C TRP A 188 12.94 -16.79 -1.92
N GLU A 189 12.33 -17.78 -1.27
CA GLU A 189 11.71 -17.67 0.04
C GLU A 189 12.73 -17.40 1.15
N THR A 190 14.00 -17.76 0.93
CA THR A 190 15.08 -17.51 1.89
C THR A 190 15.54 -16.05 1.90
N ARG A 191 15.23 -15.29 0.82
CA ARG A 191 15.68 -13.92 0.60
C ARG A 191 17.21 -13.71 0.71
N ARG A 192 17.99 -14.79 0.64
CA ARG A 192 19.45 -14.72 0.69
C ARG A 192 19.97 -14.37 -0.71
N PRO A 193 20.98 -13.49 -0.82
CA PRO A 193 21.72 -13.36 -2.07
C PRO A 193 22.40 -14.70 -2.37
N GLY A 194 22.04 -15.34 -3.48
CA GLY A 194 22.86 -16.38 -4.10
C GLY A 194 24.02 -15.80 -4.88
#